data_AF-A0A378SXC7-F1
#
_entry.id   AF-A0A378SXC7-F1
#
_cell.length_a   1.000
_cell.length_b   1.000
_cell.length_c   1.000
_cell.angle_alpha   90.00
_cell.angle_beta   90.00
_cell.angle_gamma   90.00
#
_symmetry.space_group_name_H-M   'P 1'
#
loop_
_entity.id
_entity.type
_entity.pdbx_description
1 polymer ?
#
loop_
_entity_poly.entity_id
_entity_poly.type
_entity_poly.pdbx_seq_one_letter_code
_entity_poly.pdbx_strand_id
1 'polypeptide(L)'
;MARIRDAAIAQYGQHGFSVGLRSIAEAAGVSAALVIHHFGSKEGLRKACDAHVAEVVREAKTESMQSSDPATWMAQMAEIESYAPLMAYLVRSMQSGSELAKTFWRTMVDNAEEYLQEGVRTGMLKPSRDPRARARFMAICSGGGFLLYLQMHDDPTDLRRVLRDYGDDMMLPALELYTEGLMADSTMYETFLQQREQGIPFSSATESKEPA
;
A
#
# COMPACT_ATOMS: atom_id res chain seq x y z
N MET A 1 -16.33 -13.82 -13.18
CA MET A 1 -15.61 -13.61 -11.90
C MET A 1 -14.96 -12.23 -11.84
N ALA A 2 -14.03 -11.89 -12.75
CA ALA A 2 -13.38 -10.56 -12.79
C ALA A 2 -14.39 -9.40 -12.74
N ARG A 3 -15.39 -9.37 -13.63
CA ARG A 3 -16.46 -8.35 -13.62
C ARG A 3 -17.17 -8.15 -12.27
N ILE A 4 -17.45 -9.23 -11.52
CA ILE A 4 -18.12 -9.13 -10.21
C ILE A 4 -17.17 -8.53 -9.17
N ARG A 5 -15.91 -8.97 -9.18
CA ARG A 5 -14.87 -8.45 -8.29
C ARG A 5 -14.60 -6.98 -8.57
N ASP A 6 -14.47 -6.58 -9.83
CA ASP A 6 -14.16 -5.20 -10.22
C ASP A 6 -15.34 -4.27 -9.85
N ALA A 7 -16.58 -4.71 -10.06
CA ALA A 7 -17.76 -4.03 -9.56
C ALA A 7 -17.77 -3.93 -8.03
N ALA A 8 -17.40 -4.99 -7.32
CA ALA A 8 -17.32 -4.99 -5.87
C ALA A 8 -16.25 -4.00 -5.35
N ILE A 9 -15.06 -3.96 -5.97
CA ILE A 9 -13.99 -3.01 -5.63
C ILE A 9 -14.49 -1.58 -5.77
N ALA A 10 -15.12 -1.25 -6.90
CA ALA A 10 -15.69 0.08 -7.14
C ALA A 10 -16.77 0.43 -6.10
N GLN A 11 -17.73 -0.48 -5.88
CA GLN A 11 -18.84 -0.27 -4.94
C GLN A 11 -18.34 -0.12 -3.49
N TYR A 12 -17.41 -0.96 -3.06
CA TYR A 12 -16.83 -0.87 -1.72
C TYR A 12 -15.97 0.38 -1.54
N GLY A 13 -15.21 0.79 -2.56
CA GLY A 13 -14.45 2.05 -2.51
C GLY A 13 -15.35 3.27 -2.33
N GLN A 14 -16.41 3.36 -3.13
CA GLN A 14 -17.34 4.50 -3.13
C GLN A 14 -18.23 4.52 -1.88
N HIS A 15 -18.85 3.40 -1.54
CA HIS A 15 -19.94 3.34 -0.57
C HIS A 15 -19.60 2.58 0.72
N GLY A 16 -18.37 2.06 0.85
CA GLY A 16 -17.92 1.30 2.01
C GLY A 16 -18.41 -0.16 2.03
N PHE A 17 -18.00 -0.91 3.05
CA PHE A 17 -18.26 -2.36 3.13
C PHE A 17 -19.69 -2.74 3.55
N SER A 18 -20.57 -1.77 3.84
CA SER A 18 -21.98 -2.03 4.15
C SER A 18 -22.79 -2.44 2.92
N VAL A 19 -22.32 -2.12 1.71
CA VAL A 19 -22.98 -2.45 0.43
C VAL A 19 -23.43 -3.91 0.35
N GLY A 20 -24.68 -4.13 -0.07
CA GLY A 20 -25.27 -5.46 -0.21
C GLY A 20 -24.82 -6.17 -1.49
N LEU A 21 -24.84 -7.50 -1.48
CA LEU A 21 -24.50 -8.32 -2.65
C LEU A 21 -25.42 -8.09 -3.85
N ARG A 22 -26.68 -7.66 -3.62
CA ARG A 22 -27.61 -7.32 -4.70
C ARG A 22 -27.14 -6.11 -5.50
N SER A 23 -26.75 -5.03 -4.82
CA SER A 23 -26.22 -3.82 -5.47
C SER A 23 -24.94 -4.12 -6.25
N ILE A 24 -24.06 -4.97 -5.71
CA ILE A 24 -22.85 -5.42 -6.42
C ILE A 24 -23.22 -6.24 -7.66
N ALA A 25 -24.18 -7.16 -7.53
CA ALA A 25 -24.62 -7.99 -8.65
C ALA A 25 -25.25 -7.15 -9.77
N GLU A 26 -26.08 -6.17 -9.41
CA GLU A 26 -26.67 -5.19 -10.32
C GLU A 26 -25.59 -4.38 -11.05
N ALA A 27 -24.62 -3.82 -10.32
CA ALA A 27 -23.49 -3.11 -10.89
C ALA A 27 -22.63 -4.00 -11.82
N ALA A 28 -22.55 -5.29 -11.54
CA ALA A 28 -21.85 -6.27 -12.36
C ALA A 28 -22.68 -6.82 -13.54
N GLY A 29 -23.96 -6.48 -13.63
CA GLY A 29 -24.89 -7.01 -14.65
C GLY A 29 -25.20 -8.50 -14.51
N VAL A 30 -25.22 -9.03 -13.27
CA VAL A 30 -25.46 -10.45 -12.97
C VAL A 30 -26.49 -10.64 -11.86
N SER A 31 -26.92 -11.88 -11.62
CA SER A 31 -27.77 -12.21 -10.47
C SER A 31 -26.97 -12.31 -9.17
N ALA A 32 -27.60 -11.97 -8.04
CA ALA A 32 -26.97 -12.14 -6.72
C ALA A 32 -26.64 -13.62 -6.41
N ALA A 33 -27.42 -14.56 -6.97
CA ALA A 33 -27.15 -15.99 -6.88
C ALA A 33 -25.82 -16.36 -7.54
N LEU A 34 -25.48 -15.75 -8.69
CA LEU A 34 -24.19 -15.98 -9.36
C LEU A 34 -23.00 -15.45 -8.53
N VAL A 35 -23.18 -14.34 -7.82
CA VAL A 35 -22.17 -13.83 -6.89
C VAL A 35 -21.90 -14.83 -5.76
N ILE A 36 -22.95 -15.34 -5.11
CA ILE A 36 -22.82 -16.36 -4.06
C ILE A 36 -22.20 -17.65 -4.63
N HIS A 37 -22.62 -18.08 -5.82
CA HIS A 37 -22.07 -19.27 -6.45
C HIS A 37 -20.55 -19.18 -6.66
N HIS A 38 -20.02 -18.02 -7.03
CA HIS A 38 -18.58 -17.84 -7.30
C HIS A 38 -17.76 -17.55 -6.05
N PHE A 39 -18.29 -16.79 -5.10
CA PHE A 39 -17.51 -16.26 -3.97
C PHE A 39 -17.92 -16.85 -2.62
N GLY A 40 -18.98 -17.66 -2.58
CA GLY A 40 -19.53 -18.31 -1.39
C GLY A 40 -20.27 -17.35 -0.46
N SER A 41 -19.67 -16.21 -0.12
CA SER A 41 -20.23 -15.24 0.81
C SER A 41 -19.78 -13.81 0.49
N LYS A 42 -20.38 -12.82 1.16
CA LYS A 42 -19.92 -11.42 1.10
C LYS A 42 -18.48 -11.27 1.60
N GLU A 43 -18.11 -12.02 2.63
CA GLU A 43 -16.73 -12.06 3.13
C GLU A 43 -15.78 -12.73 2.13
N GLY A 44 -16.20 -13.83 1.48
CA GLY A 44 -15.42 -14.48 0.43
C GLY A 44 -15.18 -13.57 -0.78
N LEU A 45 -16.18 -12.78 -1.18
CA LEU A 45 -16.02 -11.75 -2.19
C LEU A 45 -15.03 -10.66 -1.74
N ARG A 46 -15.10 -10.23 -0.48
CA ARG A 46 -14.15 -9.25 0.07
C ARG A 46 -12.72 -9.78 0.05
N LYS A 47 -12.49 -11.01 0.50
CA LYS A 47 -11.17 -11.68 0.42
C LYS A 47 -10.63 -11.74 -1.01
N ALA A 48 -11.49 -12.03 -1.98
CA ALA A 48 -11.10 -12.03 -3.40
C ALA A 48 -10.75 -10.63 -3.92
N CYS A 49 -11.41 -9.58 -3.41
CA CYS A 49 -11.05 -8.19 -3.72
C CYS A 49 -9.71 -7.82 -3.08
N ASP A 50 -9.52 -8.09 -1.78
CA ASP A 50 -8.26 -7.83 -1.06
C ASP A 50 -7.07 -8.52 -1.77
N ALA A 51 -7.20 -9.81 -2.10
CA ALA A 51 -6.17 -10.57 -2.80
C ALA A 51 -5.83 -9.97 -4.18
N HIS A 52 -6.85 -9.54 -4.93
CA HIS A 52 -6.61 -8.95 -6.23
C HIS A 52 -5.95 -7.57 -6.15
N VAL A 53 -6.38 -6.71 -5.23
CA VAL A 53 -5.77 -5.39 -5.04
C VAL A 53 -4.31 -5.54 -4.62
N ALA A 54 -4.02 -6.49 -3.72
CA ALA A 54 -2.65 -6.79 -3.32
C ALA A 54 -1.78 -7.24 -4.50
N GLU A 55 -2.33 -8.08 -5.37
CA GLU A 55 -1.63 -8.60 -6.54
C GLU A 55 -1.35 -7.51 -7.58
N VAL A 56 -2.35 -6.68 -7.91
CA VAL A 56 -2.16 -5.59 -8.88
C VAL A 56 -1.08 -4.61 -8.42
N VAL A 57 -1.05 -4.27 -7.12
CA VAL A 57 0.00 -3.39 -6.58
C VAL A 57 1.37 -4.08 -6.64
N ARG A 58 1.44 -5.37 -6.29
CA ARG A 58 2.68 -6.16 -6.35
C ARG A 58 3.22 -6.24 -7.77
N GLU A 59 2.38 -6.56 -8.75
CA GLU A 59 2.74 -6.65 -10.17
C GLU A 59 3.25 -5.31 -10.70
N ALA A 60 2.50 -4.22 -10.48
CA ALA A 60 2.89 -2.88 -10.92
C ALA A 60 4.23 -2.45 -10.32
N LYS A 61 4.46 -2.69 -9.02
CA LYS A 61 5.73 -2.38 -8.36
C LYS A 61 6.87 -3.28 -8.84
N THR A 62 6.61 -4.55 -9.08
CA THR A 62 7.61 -5.49 -9.60
C THR A 62 8.08 -5.07 -11.00
N GLU A 63 7.15 -4.67 -11.87
CA GLU A 63 7.47 -4.16 -13.21
C GLU A 63 8.40 -2.94 -13.15
N SER A 64 8.12 -1.97 -12.27
CA SER A 64 9.01 -0.82 -12.06
C SER A 64 10.41 -1.22 -11.59
N MET A 65 10.53 -2.30 -10.80
CA MET A 65 11.81 -2.81 -10.31
C MET A 65 12.60 -3.60 -11.36
N GLN A 66 11.91 -4.07 -12.42
CA GLN A 66 12.52 -4.79 -13.54
C GLN A 66 12.98 -3.87 -14.67
N SER A 67 12.45 -2.65 -14.75
CA SER A 67 12.79 -1.69 -15.80
C SER A 67 13.63 -0.53 -15.27
N SER A 68 14.84 -0.36 -15.84
CA SER A 68 15.66 0.83 -15.66
C SER A 68 15.44 1.91 -16.71
N ASP A 69 14.45 1.72 -17.59
CA ASP A 69 14.10 2.67 -18.63
C ASP A 69 13.23 3.81 -18.07
N PRO A 70 13.70 5.07 -18.10
CA PRO A 70 12.92 6.21 -17.63
C PRO A 70 11.58 6.38 -18.36
N ALA A 71 11.47 5.98 -19.63
CA ALA A 71 10.21 6.08 -20.37
C ALA A 71 9.14 5.15 -19.79
N THR A 72 9.52 3.96 -19.31
CA THR A 72 8.61 3.05 -18.59
C THR A 72 8.07 3.72 -17.33
N TRP A 73 8.93 4.35 -16.54
CA TRP A 73 8.55 5.03 -15.31
C TRP A 73 7.62 6.23 -15.57
N MET A 74 7.92 7.03 -16.60
CA MET A 74 7.05 8.13 -17.01
C MET A 74 5.68 7.64 -17.48
N ALA A 75 5.63 6.55 -18.25
CA ALA A 75 4.36 5.96 -18.69
C ALA A 75 3.52 5.45 -17.51
N GLN A 76 4.15 4.78 -16.53
CA GLN A 76 3.47 4.36 -15.31
C GLN A 76 2.90 5.55 -14.53
N MET A 77 3.61 6.70 -14.48
CA MET A 77 3.11 7.91 -13.82
C MET A 77 2.00 8.61 -14.60
N ALA A 78 2.04 8.59 -15.94
CA ALA A 78 0.94 9.09 -16.76
C ALA A 78 -0.37 8.33 -16.47
N GLU A 79 -0.27 7.05 -16.11
CA GLU A 79 -1.41 6.19 -15.78
C GLU A 79 -1.77 6.18 -14.28
N ILE A 80 -1.20 7.07 -13.45
CA ILE A 80 -1.40 7.03 -11.99
C ILE A 80 -2.88 7.13 -11.58
N GLU A 81 -3.67 7.92 -12.32
CA GLU A 81 -5.10 8.09 -12.06
C GLU A 81 -5.92 6.81 -12.28
N SER A 82 -5.41 5.87 -13.10
CA SER A 82 -6.08 4.59 -13.36
C SER A 82 -6.19 3.74 -12.09
N TYR A 83 -5.32 3.95 -11.11
CA TYR A 83 -5.34 3.26 -9.82
C TYR A 83 -6.38 3.80 -8.84
N ALA A 84 -7.10 4.89 -9.15
CA ALA A 84 -8.08 5.50 -8.25
C ALA A 84 -9.12 4.51 -7.67
N PRO A 85 -9.72 3.58 -8.44
CA PRO A 85 -10.66 2.60 -7.88
C PRO A 85 -10.02 1.66 -6.85
N LEU A 86 -8.77 1.24 -7.08
CA LEU A 86 -8.02 0.39 -6.16
C LEU A 86 -7.66 1.16 -4.90
N MET A 87 -7.22 2.41 -5.04
CA MET A 87 -6.89 3.28 -3.91
C MET A 87 -8.13 3.59 -3.06
N ALA A 88 -9.29 3.81 -3.68
CA ALA A 88 -10.57 3.95 -2.96
C ALA A 88 -10.83 2.76 -2.06
N TYR A 89 -10.73 1.55 -2.62
CA TYR A 89 -10.92 0.32 -1.88
C TYR A 89 -9.92 0.16 -0.73
N LEU A 90 -8.65 0.43 -1.01
CA LEU A 90 -7.54 0.30 -0.06
C LEU A 90 -7.69 1.27 1.12
N VAL A 91 -8.09 2.52 0.87
CA VAL A 91 -8.42 3.52 1.91
C VAL A 91 -9.57 3.05 2.78
N ARG A 92 -10.64 2.52 2.18
CA ARG A 92 -11.77 1.94 2.93
C ARG A 92 -11.36 0.75 3.78
N SER A 93 -10.46 -0.10 3.27
CA SER A 93 -9.93 -1.23 4.03
C SER A 93 -9.21 -0.76 5.29
N MET A 94 -8.33 0.26 5.19
CA MET A 94 -7.66 0.86 6.36
C MET A 94 -8.62 1.42 7.40
N GLN A 95 -9.57 2.23 6.96
CA GLN A 95 -10.54 2.87 7.85
C GLN A 95 -11.41 1.85 8.62
N SER A 96 -11.61 0.65 8.05
CA SER A 96 -12.44 -0.38 8.68
C SER A 96 -11.80 -1.02 9.92
N GLY A 97 -10.46 -1.01 10.04
CA GLY A 97 -9.72 -1.56 11.18
C GLY A 97 -9.94 -3.06 11.46
N SER A 98 -10.63 -3.79 10.58
CA SER A 98 -11.02 -5.19 10.80
C SER A 98 -9.82 -6.14 10.72
N GLU A 99 -9.94 -7.34 11.29
CA GLU A 99 -8.88 -8.36 11.17
C GLU A 99 -8.59 -8.76 9.72
N LEU A 100 -9.61 -8.72 8.86
CA LEU A 100 -9.45 -8.93 7.43
C LEU A 100 -8.61 -7.81 6.79
N ALA A 101 -8.88 -6.54 7.14
CA ALA A 101 -8.05 -5.42 6.70
C ALA A 101 -6.61 -5.52 7.21
N LYS A 102 -6.40 -5.86 8.48
CA LYS A 102 -5.06 -6.07 9.04
C LYS A 102 -4.29 -7.17 8.31
N THR A 103 -4.98 -8.23 7.91
CA THR A 103 -4.38 -9.33 7.12
C THR A 103 -3.99 -8.84 5.73
N PHE A 104 -4.87 -8.11 5.05
CA PHE A 104 -4.57 -7.48 3.77
C PHE A 104 -3.34 -6.56 3.86
N TRP A 105 -3.22 -5.74 4.91
CA TRP A 105 -2.04 -4.90 5.13
C TRP A 105 -0.75 -5.65 5.38
N ARG A 106 -0.80 -6.75 6.13
CA ARG A 106 0.36 -7.63 6.31
C ARG A 106 0.81 -8.19 4.97
N THR A 107 -0.12 -8.68 4.15
CA THR A 107 0.18 -9.16 2.78
C THR A 107 0.80 -8.06 1.91
N MET A 108 0.31 -6.83 1.97
CA MET A 108 0.92 -5.70 1.23
C MET A 108 2.37 -5.42 1.67
N VAL A 109 2.66 -5.53 2.97
CA VAL A 109 4.02 -5.39 3.51
C VAL A 109 4.91 -6.55 3.09
N ASP A 110 4.40 -7.78 3.12
CA ASP A 110 5.14 -8.96 2.69
C ASP A 110 5.45 -8.89 1.17
N ASN A 111 4.48 -8.47 0.35
CA ASN A 111 4.67 -8.20 -1.08
C ASN A 111 5.76 -7.13 -1.33
N ALA A 112 5.89 -6.15 -0.43
CA ALA A 112 6.94 -5.14 -0.52
C ALA A 112 8.34 -5.70 -0.36
N GLU A 113 8.50 -6.72 0.48
CA GLU A 113 9.77 -7.41 0.59
C GLU A 113 10.14 -8.09 -0.74
N GLU A 114 9.17 -8.74 -1.40
CA GLU A 114 9.39 -9.44 -2.68
C GLU A 114 9.83 -8.49 -3.80
N TYR A 115 9.07 -7.42 -4.08
CA TYR A 115 9.44 -6.53 -5.20
C TYR A 115 10.70 -5.71 -4.89
N LEU A 116 10.99 -5.38 -3.62
CA LEU A 116 12.26 -4.72 -3.27
C LEU A 116 13.45 -5.66 -3.44
N GLN A 117 13.29 -6.95 -3.14
CA GLN A 117 14.33 -7.96 -3.42
C GLN A 117 14.56 -8.10 -4.92
N GLU A 118 13.49 -8.04 -5.74
CA GLU A 118 13.61 -8.01 -7.19
C GLU A 118 14.43 -6.81 -7.67
N GLY A 119 14.15 -5.61 -7.14
CA GLY A 119 14.94 -4.41 -7.45
C GLY A 119 16.41 -4.53 -7.05
N VAL A 120 16.72 -5.25 -5.96
CA VAL A 120 18.11 -5.55 -5.59
C VAL A 120 18.74 -6.51 -6.60
N ARG A 121 18.00 -7.55 -7.03
CA ARG A 121 18.47 -8.56 -7.99
C ARG A 121 18.78 -7.94 -9.36
N THR A 122 18.00 -6.96 -9.80
CA THR A 122 18.19 -6.26 -11.07
C THR A 122 19.24 -5.16 -11.00
N GLY A 123 19.75 -4.83 -9.80
CA GLY A 123 20.71 -3.76 -9.56
C GLY A 123 20.09 -2.36 -9.49
N MET A 124 18.76 -2.25 -9.53
CA MET A 124 18.03 -1.00 -9.37
C MET A 124 18.15 -0.44 -7.94
N LEU A 125 18.12 -1.33 -6.94
CA LEU A 125 18.15 -0.97 -5.52
C LEU A 125 19.42 -1.47 -4.83
N LYS A 126 19.93 -0.67 -3.89
CA LYS A 126 21.01 -1.09 -2.99
C LYS A 126 20.55 -2.29 -2.13
N PRO A 127 21.41 -3.28 -1.80
CA PRO A 127 21.09 -4.30 -0.81
C PRO A 127 20.87 -3.67 0.59
N SER A 128 20.16 -4.38 1.48
CA SER A 128 19.92 -3.96 2.87
C SER A 128 20.49 -4.98 3.85
N ARG A 129 20.95 -4.52 5.02
CA ARG A 129 21.28 -5.39 6.16
C ARG A 129 20.07 -6.15 6.71
N ASP A 130 18.89 -5.54 6.61
CA ASP A 130 17.62 -6.11 7.08
C ASP A 130 16.54 -5.80 6.02
N PRO A 131 16.43 -6.63 4.96
CA PRO A 131 15.49 -6.39 3.85
C PRO A 131 14.03 -6.33 4.32
N ARG A 132 13.66 -7.19 5.26
CA ARG A 132 12.31 -7.25 5.83
C ARG A 132 11.96 -6.00 6.62
N ALA A 133 12.86 -5.53 7.49
CA ALA A 133 12.64 -4.28 8.22
C ALA A 133 12.56 -3.07 7.28
N ARG A 134 13.41 -3.02 6.23
CA ARG A 134 13.36 -1.97 5.22
C ARG A 134 12.02 -1.97 4.48
N ALA A 135 11.55 -3.13 4.02
CA ALA A 135 10.27 -3.26 3.33
C ALA A 135 9.11 -2.78 4.20
N ARG A 136 9.08 -3.21 5.47
CA ARG A 136 8.08 -2.75 6.44
C ARG A 136 8.11 -1.24 6.64
N PHE A 137 9.28 -0.65 6.84
CA PHE A 137 9.44 0.79 7.02
C PHE A 137 8.92 1.55 5.79
N MET A 138 9.37 1.19 4.58
CA MET A 138 8.97 1.85 3.34
C MET A 138 7.47 1.71 3.06
N ALA A 139 6.88 0.53 3.29
CA ALA A 139 5.46 0.30 3.10
C ALA A 139 4.61 1.16 4.07
N ILE A 140 5.01 1.25 5.34
CA ILE A 140 4.32 2.08 6.34
C ILE A 140 4.46 3.57 5.99
N CYS A 141 5.68 4.04 5.67
CA CYS A 141 5.90 5.45 5.31
C CYS A 141 5.14 5.86 4.04
N SER A 142 5.19 5.03 2.99
CA SER A 142 4.52 5.34 1.73
C SER A 142 3.00 5.27 1.85
N GLY A 143 2.47 4.19 2.44
CA GLY A 143 1.02 4.01 2.60
C GLY A 143 0.41 4.99 3.60
N GLY A 144 1.06 5.20 4.73
CA GLY A 144 0.64 6.18 5.74
C GLY A 144 0.79 7.62 5.25
N GLY A 145 1.87 7.92 4.51
CA GLY A 145 2.07 9.22 3.87
C GLY A 145 0.98 9.55 2.87
N PHE A 146 0.65 8.62 1.97
CA PHE A 146 -0.47 8.79 1.03
C PHE A 146 -1.81 9.00 1.73
N LEU A 147 -2.08 8.25 2.80
CA LEU A 147 -3.30 8.44 3.59
C LEU A 147 -3.42 9.84 4.19
N LEU A 148 -2.32 10.34 4.78
CA LEU A 148 -2.28 11.67 5.34
C LEU A 148 -2.44 12.73 4.24
N TYR A 149 -1.76 12.54 3.10
CA TYR A 149 -1.90 13.40 1.93
C TYR A 149 -3.35 13.49 1.46
N LEU A 150 -4.02 12.34 1.28
CA LEU A 150 -5.43 12.27 0.94
C LEU A 150 -6.31 13.03 1.94
N GLN A 151 -6.07 12.87 3.23
CA GLN A 151 -6.86 13.53 4.27
C GLN A 151 -6.69 15.06 4.27
N MET A 152 -5.51 15.54 3.86
CA MET A 152 -5.17 16.97 3.81
C MET A 152 -5.52 17.63 2.48
N HIS A 153 -5.91 16.86 1.47
CA HIS A 153 -6.21 17.35 0.12
C HIS A 153 -7.50 18.19 0.08
N ASP A 154 -7.54 19.22 -0.76
CA ASP A 154 -8.69 20.13 -0.91
C ASP A 154 -9.97 19.41 -1.35
N ASP A 155 -9.82 18.38 -2.18
CA ASP A 155 -10.92 17.48 -2.58
C ASP A 155 -10.51 16.03 -2.32
N PRO A 156 -10.76 15.48 -1.12
CA PRO A 156 -10.39 14.12 -0.78
C PRO A 156 -11.32 13.07 -1.42
N THR A 157 -12.35 13.49 -2.15
CA THR A 157 -13.31 12.57 -2.79
C THR A 157 -12.97 12.27 -4.24
N ASP A 158 -12.32 13.20 -4.94
CA ASP A 158 -11.78 12.98 -6.28
C ASP A 158 -10.41 12.31 -6.22
N LEU A 159 -10.40 10.98 -6.05
CA LEU A 159 -9.15 10.22 -5.98
C LEU A 159 -8.29 10.28 -7.24
N ARG A 160 -8.86 10.59 -8.41
CA ARG A 160 -8.04 10.75 -9.61
C ARG A 160 -7.19 12.01 -9.47
N ARG A 161 -7.84 13.12 -9.09
CA ARG A 161 -7.13 14.36 -8.80
C ARG A 161 -6.11 14.19 -7.67
N VAL A 162 -6.49 13.57 -6.55
CA VAL A 162 -5.56 13.32 -5.44
C VAL A 162 -4.32 12.55 -5.91
N LEU A 163 -4.49 11.53 -6.75
CA LEU A 163 -3.36 10.73 -7.24
C LEU A 163 -2.46 11.51 -8.20
N ARG A 164 -3.04 12.34 -9.07
CA ARG A 164 -2.28 13.26 -9.94
C ARG A 164 -1.45 14.21 -9.08
N ASP A 165 -2.11 14.92 -8.17
CA ASP A 165 -1.48 15.93 -7.32
C ASP A 165 -0.41 15.27 -6.42
N TYR A 166 -0.66 14.07 -5.89
CA TYR A 166 0.33 13.28 -5.15
C TYR A 166 1.55 12.91 -5.99
N GLY A 167 1.33 12.53 -7.26
CA GLY A 167 2.42 12.25 -8.20
C GLY A 167 3.30 13.47 -8.43
N ASP A 168 2.68 14.63 -8.67
CA ASP A 168 3.39 15.88 -8.92
C ASP A 168 4.15 16.37 -7.68
N ASP A 169 3.53 16.31 -6.50
CA ASP A 169 4.11 16.84 -5.26
C ASP A 169 5.17 15.92 -4.65
N MET A 170 4.97 14.61 -4.71
CA MET A 170 5.74 13.66 -3.90
C MET A 170 6.83 12.91 -4.68
N MET A 171 6.76 12.85 -6.01
CA MET A 171 7.67 12.02 -6.79
C MET A 171 9.12 12.50 -6.72
N LEU A 172 9.36 13.79 -7.03
CA LEU A 172 10.71 14.35 -7.08
C LEU A 172 11.42 14.34 -5.71
N PRO A 173 10.82 14.80 -4.60
CA PRO A 173 11.47 14.73 -3.28
C PRO A 173 11.69 13.29 -2.82
N ALA A 174 10.81 12.35 -3.18
CA ALA A 174 11.04 10.94 -2.88
C ALA A 174 12.26 10.38 -3.64
N LEU A 175 12.40 10.70 -4.94
CA LEU A 175 13.54 10.26 -5.74
C LEU A 175 14.87 10.85 -5.25
N GLU A 176 14.89 12.14 -4.90
CA GLU A 176 16.06 12.79 -4.29
C GLU A 176 16.47 12.04 -3.01
N LEU A 177 15.52 11.83 -2.09
CA LEU A 177 15.78 11.13 -0.84
C LEU A 177 16.24 9.68 -1.05
N TYR A 178 15.66 8.95 -1.99
CA TYR A 178 15.99 7.54 -2.24
C TYR A 178 17.33 7.36 -2.98
N THR A 179 17.75 8.35 -3.76
CA THR A 179 19.04 8.31 -4.47
C THR A 179 20.18 8.82 -3.58
N GLU A 180 20.00 10.01 -2.99
CA GLU A 180 21.05 10.74 -2.29
C GLU A 180 21.08 10.50 -0.77
N GLY A 181 19.94 10.13 -0.18
CA GLY A 181 19.76 10.09 1.27
C GLY A 181 19.49 11.48 1.87
N LEU A 182 19.41 11.56 3.20
CA LEU A 182 19.11 12.81 3.93
C LEU A 182 20.21 13.21 4.93
N MET A 183 20.77 12.22 5.62
CA MET A 183 21.81 12.46 6.62
C MET A 183 23.13 12.80 5.91
N ALA A 184 23.87 13.78 6.43
CA ALA A 184 25.16 14.18 5.87
C ALA A 184 26.26 13.12 6.06
N ASP A 185 26.12 12.24 7.06
CA ASP A 185 27.02 11.14 7.34
C ASP A 185 26.30 9.98 8.07
N SER A 186 27.03 8.87 8.31
CA SER A 186 26.51 7.64 8.91
C SER A 186 26.53 7.61 10.44
N THR A 187 27.02 8.64 11.13
CA THR A 187 27.31 8.63 12.58
C THR A 187 26.10 8.16 13.41
N MET A 188 24.92 8.71 13.10
CA MET A 188 23.68 8.35 13.81
C MET A 188 23.26 6.91 13.50
N TYR A 189 23.35 6.47 12.25
CA TYR A 189 23.00 5.10 11.87
C TYR A 189 23.92 4.08 12.56
N GLU A 190 25.22 4.33 12.58
CA GLU A 190 26.21 3.45 13.22
C GLU A 190 26.00 3.37 14.75
N THR A 191 25.69 4.49 15.39
CA THR A 191 25.41 4.54 16.83
C THR A 191 24.23 3.64 17.21
N PHE A 192 23.11 3.76 16.50
CA PHE A 192 21.92 2.93 16.75
C PHE A 192 22.13 1.46 16.35
N LEU A 193 22.91 1.22 15.29
CA LEU A 193 23.26 -0.15 14.90
C LEU A 193 24.05 -0.85 16.00
N GLN A 194 25.06 -0.18 16.57
CA GLN A 194 25.86 -0.72 17.66
C GLN A 194 25.02 -1.04 18.90
N GLN A 195 24.10 -0.15 19.30
CA GLN A 195 23.19 -0.42 20.42
C GLN A 195 22.30 -1.65 20.18
N ARG A 196 21.76 -1.80 18.98
CA ARG A 196 20.92 -2.96 18.61
C ARG A 196 21.73 -4.25 18.64
N GLU A 197 22.97 -4.24 18.16
CA GLU A 197 23.86 -5.40 18.20
C GLU A 197 24.26 -5.79 19.63
N GLN A 198 24.26 -4.84 20.56
CA GLN A 198 24.44 -5.08 22.00
C GLN A 198 23.14 -5.48 22.72
N GLY A 199 22.01 -5.53 22.02
CA GLY A 199 20.70 -5.85 22.60
C GLY A 199 20.13 -4.76 23.51
N ILE A 200 20.63 -3.54 23.41
CA ILE A 200 20.17 -2.41 24.21
C ILE A 200 18.90 -1.82 23.57
N PRO A 201 17.77 -1.71 24.29
CA PRO A 201 16.56 -1.08 23.78
C PRO A 201 16.78 0.41 23.46
N PHE A 202 16.25 0.87 22.32
CA PHE A 202 16.34 2.29 21.93
C PHE A 202 15.49 3.22 22.78
N SER A 203 14.44 2.70 23.44
CA SER A 203 13.64 3.42 24.41
C SER A 203 13.54 2.61 25.70
N SER A 204 13.76 3.29 26.84
CA SER A 204 13.42 2.74 28.15
C SER A 204 11.93 2.89 28.38
N ALA A 205 11.23 1.82 28.77
CA ALA A 205 9.91 1.97 29.33
C ALA A 205 10.04 2.75 30.65
N THR A 206 9.50 3.97 30.72
CA THR A 206 9.38 4.67 32.00
C THR A 206 8.40 3.88 32.85
N GLU A 207 8.89 3.19 33.88
CA GLU A 207 8.05 2.66 34.95
C GLU A 207 7.28 3.85 35.57
N SER A 208 6.01 3.98 35.22
CA SER A 208 5.08 4.84 35.92
C SER A 208 4.95 4.32 37.35
N LYS A 209 5.67 4.94 38.29
CA LYS A 209 5.41 4.80 39.72
C LYS A 209 3.96 5.25 39.97
N GLU A 210 3.07 4.31 40.24
CA GLU A 210 1.78 4.63 40.86
C GLU A 210 2.04 5.35 42.19
N PRO A 211 1.36 6.47 42.47
CA PRO A 211 1.44 7.11 43.77
C PRO A 211 0.70 6.24 44.80
N ALA A 212 1.38 5.98 45.92
CA ALA A 212 0.81 5.34 47.11
C ALA A 212 -0.20 6.24 47.84
#